data_AF-A0A964NE54-F1
#
_entry.id   AF-A0A964NE54-F1
#
_cell.length_a   1.000
_cell.length_b   1.000
_cell.length_c   1.000
_cell.angle_alpha   90.00
_cell.angle_beta   90.00
_cell.angle_gamma   90.00
#
_symmetry.space_group_name_H-M   'P 1'
#
loop_
_entity.id
_entity.type
_entity.pdbx_description
1 polymer ?
#
loop_
_entity_poly.entity_id
_entity_poly.type
_entity_poly.pdbx_seq_one_letter_code
_entity_poly.pdbx_strand_id
1 'polypeptide(L)'
;MQIILLDKVVNLGNLGEIVRVKDGYARNFLIPSGRARRATEANKAEFEARRVQLEKAAAAKLAEAQAQGEKLAGAVVKITQKAGVDGRLFGSVTNHDIAEELNKAGYGLAKAQIRMPNGPIKTVSESTVAVA
;
A
#
# COMPACT_ATOMS: atom_id res chain seq x y z
N MET A 1 6.07 -6.00 25.98
CA MET A 1 6.88 -4.78 25.81
C MET A 1 5.98 -3.59 25.46
N GLN A 2 6.25 -2.41 26.02
CA GLN A 2 5.59 -1.17 25.60
C GLN A 2 6.38 -0.50 24.48
N ILE A 3 5.68 -0.08 23.43
CA ILE A 3 6.25 0.57 22.25
C ILE A 3 5.43 1.80 21.88
N ILE A 4 6.08 2.77 21.24
CA ILE A 4 5.45 3.93 20.59
C ILE A 4 5.44 3.64 19.09
N LEU A 5 4.28 3.73 18.46
CA LEU A 5 4.15 3.55 17.01
C LEU A 5 4.66 4.79 16.26
N LEU A 6 5.53 4.57 15.28
CA LEU A 6 6.03 5.62 14.38
C LEU A 6 5.25 5.66 13.06
N ASP A 7 4.44 4.65 12.81
CA ASP A 7 3.61 4.50 11.61
C ASP A 7 2.28 3.86 12.01
N LYS A 8 1.25 4.04 11.18
CA LYS A 8 -0.04 3.36 11.37
C LYS A 8 0.14 1.86 11.14
N VAL A 9 -0.31 1.07 12.11
CA VAL A 9 -0.26 -0.39 12.01
C VAL A 9 -1.68 -0.95 12.12
N VAL A 10 -2.11 -1.63 11.05
CA VAL A 10 -3.42 -2.28 10.99
C VAL A 10 -3.56 -3.26 12.15
N ASN A 11 -4.69 -3.19 12.86
CA ASN A 11 -5.03 -4.00 14.05
C ASN A 11 -4.18 -3.74 15.30
N LEU A 12 -3.40 -2.65 15.34
CA LEU A 12 -2.59 -2.31 16.51
C LEU A 12 -2.82 -0.89 17.02
N GLY A 13 -2.77 0.12 16.14
CA GLY A 13 -2.95 1.52 16.55
C GLY A 13 -2.49 2.53 15.51
N ASN A 14 -2.71 3.80 15.83
CA ASN A 14 -2.29 4.94 15.01
C ASN A 14 -0.87 5.43 15.37
N LEU A 15 -0.34 6.30 14.52
CA LEU A 15 0.95 6.97 14.74
C LEU A 15 0.96 7.70 16.09
N GLY A 16 1.95 7.42 16.92
CA GLY A 16 2.15 8.02 18.23
C GLY A 16 1.47 7.33 19.41
N GLU A 17 0.64 6.31 19.16
CA GLU A 17 0.02 5.57 20.24
C GLU A 17 1.04 4.68 20.97
N ILE A 18 0.93 4.65 22.30
CA ILE A 18 1.69 3.71 23.15
C ILE A 18 0.87 2.44 23.29
N VAL A 19 1.38 1.35 22.72
CA VAL A 19 0.70 0.04 22.72
C VAL A 19 1.56 -1.01 23.41
N ARG A 20 0.89 -1.96 24.07
CA ARG A 20 1.55 -3.10 24.70
C ARG A 20 1.44 -4.30 23.76
N VAL A 21 2.59 -4.80 23.29
CA VAL A 21 2.67 -5.96 22.40
C VAL A 21 3.57 -7.05 22.98
N LYS A 22 3.47 -8.26 22.41
CA LYS A 22 4.39 -9.36 22.70
C LYS A 22 5.82 -8.99 22.29
N ASP A 23 6.79 -9.37 23.10
CA ASP A 23 8.19 -8.94 22.93
C ASP A 23 8.78 -9.39 21.58
N GLY A 24 8.47 -10.61 21.14
CA GLY A 24 8.91 -11.13 19.84
C GLY A 24 8.39 -10.30 18.66
N TYR A 25 7.13 -9.84 18.71
CA TYR A 25 6.55 -9.05 17.64
C TYR A 25 7.20 -7.67 17.51
N ALA A 26 7.44 -7.00 18.65
CA ALA A 26 8.14 -5.73 18.59
C ALA A 26 9.63 -5.85 18.27
N ARG A 27 10.34 -6.84 18.84
CA ARG A 27 11.79 -6.99 18.65
C ARG A 27 12.16 -7.50 17.27
N ASN A 28 11.37 -8.39 16.68
CA ASN A 28 11.71 -9.04 15.42
C ASN A 28 11.06 -8.37 14.20
N PHE A 29 9.94 -7.65 14.38
CA PHE A 29 9.20 -7.05 13.26
C PHE A 29 9.07 -5.54 13.39
N LEU A 30 8.44 -5.00 14.44
CA LEU A 30 8.08 -3.57 14.48
C LEU A 30 9.28 -2.63 14.63
N ILE A 31 10.26 -2.97 15.47
CA ILE A 31 11.45 -2.13 15.69
C ILE A 31 12.39 -2.20 14.47
N PRO A 32 12.75 -3.39 13.94
CA PRO A 32 13.63 -3.47 12.77
C PRO A 32 13.03 -2.88 11.50
N SER A 33 11.71 -2.94 11.32
CA SER A 33 11.01 -2.30 10.19
C SER A 33 10.85 -0.78 10.35
N GLY A 34 11.28 -0.19 11.46
CA GLY A 34 11.16 1.24 11.73
C GLY A 34 9.74 1.71 12.06
N ARG A 35 8.79 0.78 12.26
CA ARG A 35 7.38 1.09 12.52
C ARG A 35 7.09 1.41 13.99
N ALA A 36 8.01 1.09 14.90
CA ALA A 36 7.87 1.40 16.32
C ALA A 36 9.22 1.62 17.02
N ARG A 37 9.19 2.33 18.14
CA ARG A 37 10.30 2.43 19.10
C ARG A 37 9.88 1.95 20.49
N ARG A 38 10.86 1.62 21.34
CA ARG A 38 10.58 1.33 22.76
C ARG A 38 10.07 2.57 23.46
N ALA A 39 9.05 2.40 24.30
CA ALA A 39 8.41 3.49 25.04
C ALA A 39 9.24 3.94 26.27
N THR A 40 10.47 4.44 26.06
CA THR A 40 11.28 5.08 27.10
C THR A 40 10.96 6.58 27.18
N GLU A 41 11.21 7.22 28.32
CA GLU A 41 10.93 8.66 28.51
C GLU A 41 11.65 9.54 27.48
N ALA A 42 12.92 9.25 27.19
CA ALA A 42 13.68 9.93 26.15
C ALA A 42 13.01 9.83 24.76
N ASN A 43 12.50 8.65 24.39
CA ASN A 43 11.83 8.45 23.10
C ASN A 43 10.45 9.12 23.05
N LYS A 44 9.75 9.26 24.19
CA LYS A 44 8.47 10.00 24.26
C LYS A 44 8.70 11.49 23.96
N ALA A 45 9.69 12.10 24.58
CA ALA A 45 10.03 13.51 24.34
C ALA A 45 10.52 13.75 22.90
N GLU A 46 11.37 12.87 22.36
CA GLU A 46 11.82 12.97 20.96
C GLU A 46 10.65 12.81 19.97
N PHE A 47 9.70 11.94 20.30
CA PHE A 47 8.52 11.72 19.47
C PHE A 47 7.60 12.94 19.45
N GLU A 48 7.30 13.56 20.60
CA GLU A 48 6.48 14.77 20.65
C GLU A 48 7.08 15.91 19.83
N ALA A 49 8.40 16.10 19.90
CA ALA A 49 9.10 17.09 19.08
C ALA A 49 8.99 16.84 17.57
N ARG A 50 8.98 15.56 17.16
CA ARG A 50 8.87 15.16 15.74
C ARG A 50 7.43 14.89 15.28
N ARG A 51 6.47 14.83 16.19
CA ARG A 51 5.08 14.44 15.91
C ARG A 51 4.46 15.32 14.84
N VAL A 52 4.63 16.63 14.98
CA VAL A 52 4.10 17.62 14.03
C VAL A 52 4.68 17.43 12.63
N GLN A 53 5.96 17.08 12.51
CA GLN A 53 6.61 16.83 11.22
C GLN A 53 6.11 15.54 10.58
N LEU A 54 5.99 14.47 11.37
CA LEU A 54 5.52 13.17 10.90
C LEU A 54 4.03 13.20 10.52
N GLU A 55 3.19 13.88 11.29
CA GLU A 55 1.77 14.07 10.97
C GLU A 55 1.58 14.88 9.68
N LYS A 56 2.35 15.96 9.49
CA LYS A 56 2.33 16.74 8.23
C LYS A 56 2.77 15.90 7.04
N ALA A 57 3.85 15.13 7.18
CA ALA A 57 4.32 14.25 6.11
C ALA A 57 3.33 13.13 5.78
N ALA A 58 2.68 12.55 6.79
CA ALA A 58 1.64 11.55 6.59
C ALA A 58 0.39 12.13 5.90
N ALA A 59 -0.04 13.33 6.31
CA ALA A 59 -1.16 14.03 5.67
C ALA A 59 -0.87 14.40 4.21
N ALA A 60 0.35 14.87 3.91
CA ALA A 60 0.76 15.18 2.54
C ALA A 60 0.74 13.93 1.65
N LYS A 61 1.33 12.82 2.12
CA LYS A 61 1.30 11.53 1.39
C LYS A 61 -0.11 11.01 1.18
N LEU A 62 -0.99 11.16 2.18
CA LEU A 62 -2.39 10.74 2.08
C LEU A 62 -3.12 11.58 1.03
N ALA A 63 -2.92 12.90 1.02
CA ALA A 63 -3.52 13.79 0.03
C ALA A 63 -3.01 13.48 -1.40
N GLU A 64 -1.71 13.22 -1.57
CA GLU A 64 -1.14 12.79 -2.85
C GLU A 64 -1.75 11.46 -3.33
N ALA A 65 -1.87 10.48 -2.44
CA ALA A 65 -2.47 9.18 -2.76
C ALA A 65 -3.96 9.30 -3.12
N GLN A 66 -4.72 10.13 -2.40
CA GLN A 66 -6.13 10.41 -2.71
C GLN A 66 -6.28 11.09 -4.08
N ALA A 67 -5.47 12.11 -4.36
CA ALA A 67 -5.49 12.79 -5.65
C ALA A 67 -5.12 11.85 -6.82
N GLN A 68 -4.20 10.91 -6.61
CA GLN A 68 -3.93 9.85 -7.59
C GLN A 68 -5.10 8.88 -7.75
N GLY A 69 -5.73 8.49 -6.63
CA GLY A 69 -6.92 7.63 -6.63
C GLY A 69 -8.09 8.24 -7.40
N GLU A 70 -8.34 9.53 -7.25
CA GLU A 70 -9.37 10.26 -8.01
C GLU A 70 -9.09 10.27 -9.51
N LYS A 71 -7.83 10.43 -9.92
CA LYS A 71 -7.45 10.37 -11.35
C LYS A 71 -7.58 8.98 -11.96
N LEU A 72 -7.49 7.94 -11.13
CA LEU A 72 -7.64 6.53 -11.53
C LEU A 72 -9.09 6.07 -11.50
N ALA A 73 -9.96 6.75 -10.74
CA ALA A 73 -11.36 6.41 -10.64
C ALA A 73 -12.05 6.55 -12.01
N GLY A 74 -12.47 5.42 -12.58
CA GLY A 74 -13.10 5.37 -13.89
C GLY A 74 -12.14 5.30 -15.08
N ALA A 75 -10.83 5.17 -14.85
CA ALA A 75 -9.88 4.95 -15.92
C ALA A 75 -10.09 3.55 -16.54
N VAL A 76 -10.24 3.50 -17.87
CA VAL A 76 -10.34 2.25 -18.63
C VAL A 76 -9.00 2.03 -19.33
N VAL A 77 -8.34 0.91 -19.02
CA VAL A 77 -7.07 0.53 -19.65
C VAL A 77 -7.32 -0.64 -20.58
N LYS A 78 -6.92 -0.47 -21.85
CA LYS A 78 -7.02 -1.53 -22.85
C LYS A 78 -5.72 -2.33 -22.88
N ILE A 79 -5.78 -3.59 -22.44
CA ILE A 79 -4.65 -4.52 -22.51
C ILE A 79 -4.91 -5.49 -23.65
N THR A 80 -3.99 -5.53 -24.62
CA THR A 80 -4.10 -6.43 -25.78
C THR A 80 -3.23 -7.66 -25.57
N GLN A 81 -3.82 -8.84 -25.59
CA GLN A 81 -3.11 -10.11 -25.48
C GLN A 81 -3.66 -11.14 -26.48
N LYS A 82 -2.84 -12.14 -26.82
CA LYS A 82 -3.24 -13.23 -27.71
C LYS A 82 -4.29 -14.10 -27.02
N ALA A 83 -5.41 -14.31 -27.70
CA ALA A 83 -6.51 -15.16 -27.27
C ALA A 83 -6.76 -16.29 -28.28
N GLY A 84 -7.18 -17.45 -27.79
CA GLY A 84 -7.76 -18.51 -28.60
C GLY A 84 -9.18 -18.16 -29.06
N VAL A 85 -9.72 -18.99 -29.95
CA VAL A 85 -11.07 -18.83 -30.52
C VAL A 85 -12.15 -18.84 -29.44
N ASP A 86 -11.92 -19.58 -28.34
CA ASP A 86 -12.84 -19.69 -27.20
C ASP A 86 -12.78 -18.47 -26.24
N GLY A 87 -12.03 -17.42 -26.57
CA GLY A 87 -11.88 -16.22 -25.72
C GLY A 87 -10.96 -16.41 -24.52
N ARG A 88 -10.30 -17.58 -24.38
CA ARG A 88 -9.26 -17.83 -23.38
C ARG A 88 -7.91 -17.30 -23.86
N LEU A 89 -7.22 -16.57 -22.99
CA LEU A 89 -5.89 -16.03 -23.28
C LEU A 89 -4.85 -17.15 -23.30
N PHE A 90 -3.89 -17.07 -24.24
CA PHE A 90 -2.74 -17.97 -24.27
C PHE A 90 -1.81 -17.75 -23.07
N GLY A 91 -1.70 -16.49 -22.62
CA GLY A 91 -1.06 -16.10 -21.37
C GLY A 91 -2.08 -15.69 -20.32
N SER A 92 -1.63 -15.02 -19.26
CA SER A 92 -2.50 -14.34 -18.30
C SER A 92 -2.09 -12.89 -18.17
N VAL A 93 -3.06 -12.00 -18.00
CA VAL A 93 -2.79 -10.61 -17.62
C VAL A 93 -2.58 -10.58 -16.12
N THR A 94 -1.40 -10.14 -15.71
CA THR A 94 -0.97 -10.07 -14.31
C THR A 94 -1.02 -8.63 -13.79
N ASN A 95 -0.81 -8.47 -12.49
CA ASN A 95 -0.64 -7.16 -11.88
C ASN A 95 0.54 -6.36 -12.46
N HIS A 96 1.56 -7.04 -12.99
CA HIS A 96 2.68 -6.38 -13.64
C HIS A 96 2.26 -5.73 -14.96
N ASP A 97 1.56 -6.46 -15.81
CA ASP A 97 1.10 -5.96 -17.11
C ASP A 97 0.14 -4.78 -16.94
N ILE A 98 -0.75 -4.86 -15.95
CA ILE A 98 -1.69 -3.77 -15.61
C ILE A 98 -0.92 -2.54 -15.11
N ALA A 99 0.10 -2.73 -14.26
CA ALA A 99 0.92 -1.61 -13.77
C ALA A 99 1.67 -0.93 -14.92
N GLU A 100 2.25 -1.69 -15.84
CA GLU A 100 3.00 -1.12 -16.95
C GLU A 100 2.12 -0.29 -17.89
N GLU A 101 0.94 -0.81 -18.25
CA GLU A 101 0.01 -0.04 -19.10
C GLU A 101 -0.52 1.21 -18.40
N LEU A 102 -0.81 1.14 -17.09
CA LEU A 102 -1.15 2.32 -16.31
C LEU A 102 -0.01 3.34 -16.23
N ASN A 103 1.24 2.88 -16.08
CA ASN A 103 2.41 3.75 -16.09
C ASN A 103 2.63 4.42 -17.45
N LYS A 104 2.38 3.71 -18.57
CA LYS A 104 2.41 4.31 -19.92
C LYS A 104 1.33 5.39 -20.10
N ALA A 105 0.17 5.21 -19.46
CA ALA A 105 -0.88 6.22 -19.41
C ALA A 105 -0.57 7.39 -18.43
N GLY A 106 0.59 7.38 -17.76
CA GLY A 106 1.05 8.44 -16.87
C GLY A 106 0.71 8.25 -15.39
N TYR A 107 0.18 7.09 -15.01
CA TYR A 107 -0.13 6.76 -13.62
C TYR A 107 1.04 6.01 -13.00
N GLY A 108 1.84 6.70 -12.17
CA GLY A 108 3.03 6.19 -11.48
C GLY A 108 2.75 5.10 -10.44
N LEU A 109 2.22 3.95 -10.85
CA LEU A 109 1.76 2.87 -9.97
C LEU A 109 2.77 1.72 -9.90
N ALA A 110 2.94 1.19 -8.69
CA ALA A 110 3.70 -0.03 -8.45
C ALA A 110 2.82 -1.28 -8.58
N LYS A 111 3.38 -2.39 -9.06
CA LYS A 111 2.68 -3.70 -9.13
C LYS A 111 2.08 -4.18 -7.80
N ALA A 112 2.65 -3.73 -6.68
CA ALA A 112 2.20 -4.07 -5.33
C ALA A 112 0.91 -3.34 -4.91
N GLN A 113 0.54 -2.26 -5.61
CA GLN A 113 -0.69 -1.51 -5.37
C GLN A 113 -1.90 -2.16 -6.07
N ILE A 114 -1.68 -2.98 -7.08
CA ILE A 114 -2.76 -3.65 -7.82
C ILE A 114 -3.23 -4.89 -7.04
N ARG A 115 -4.53 -4.93 -6.76
CA ARG A 115 -5.19 -6.00 -6.00
C ARG A 115 -5.99 -6.87 -6.95
N MET A 116 -5.57 -8.13 -7.08
CA MET A 116 -6.25 -9.14 -7.89
C MET A 116 -6.71 -10.31 -7.00
N PRO A 117 -7.84 -10.19 -6.27
CA PRO A 117 -8.29 -11.23 -5.34
C PRO A 117 -8.62 -12.55 -6.04
N ASN A 118 -9.07 -12.50 -7.30
CA ASN A 118 -9.41 -13.67 -8.11
C ASN A 118 -8.21 -14.20 -8.92
N GLY A 119 -7.01 -13.64 -8.70
CA GLY A 119 -5.80 -13.98 -9.46
C GLY A 119 -5.74 -13.35 -10.86
N PRO A 120 -4.78 -13.79 -11.70
CA PRO A 120 -4.56 -13.24 -13.04
C PRO A 120 -5.75 -13.43 -13.99
N ILE A 121 -6.00 -12.47 -14.88
CA ILE A 121 -7.09 -12.53 -15.86
C ILE A 121 -6.67 -13.45 -17.00
N LYS A 122 -7.53 -14.41 -17.34
CA LYS A 122 -7.26 -15.47 -18.33
C LYS A 122 -8.27 -15.50 -19.48
N THR A 123 -9.23 -14.60 -19.48
CA THR A 123 -10.30 -14.51 -20.49
C THR A 123 -10.36 -13.10 -21.04
N VAL A 124 -10.75 -12.98 -22.30
CA VAL A 124 -11.04 -11.67 -22.90
C VAL A 124 -12.36 -11.18 -22.35
N SER A 125 -12.29 -10.27 -21.38
CA SER A 125 -13.47 -9.66 -20.77
C SER A 125 -13.13 -8.32 -20.15
N GLU A 126 -14.17 -7.52 -19.90
CA GLU A 126 -14.05 -6.39 -18.98
C GLU A 126 -13.89 -6.93 -17.56
N SER A 127 -12.88 -6.42 -16.84
CA SER A 127 -12.56 -6.87 -15.49
C SER A 127 -12.29 -5.68 -14.60
N THR A 128 -12.98 -5.60 -13.47
CA THR A 128 -12.73 -4.57 -12.46
C THR A 128 -11.54 -4.99 -11.59
N VAL A 129 -10.55 -4.11 -11.48
CA VAL A 129 -9.35 -4.32 -10.66
C VAL A 129 -9.25 -3.19 -9.65
N ALA A 130 -9.01 -3.54 -8.37
CA ALA A 130 -8.85 -2.56 -7.31
C ALA A 130 -7.38 -2.12 -7.20
N VAL A 131 -7.15 -0.84 -6.90
CA VAL A 131 -5.83 -0.26 -6.62
C VAL A 131 -5.82 0.24 -5.18
N ALA A 132 -4.73 -0.03 -4.46
CA ALA A 132 -4.54 0.26 -3.04
C ALA A 132 -3.53 1.39 -2.79
#